data_AF-A0A1Z9NBI8-F1
#
_entry.id   AF-A0A1Z9NBI8-F1
#
_cell.length_a   1.000
_cell.length_b   1.000
_cell.length_c   1.000
_cell.angle_alpha   90.00
_cell.angle_beta   90.00
_cell.angle_gamma   90.00
#
_symmetry.space_group_name_H-M   'P 1'
#
loop_
_entity.id
_entity.type
_entity.pdbx_description
1 polymer ?
#
loop_
_entity_poly.entity_id
_entity_poly.type
_entity_poly.pdbx_seq_one_letter_code
_entity_poly.pdbx_strand_id
1 'polypeptide(L)' 'MKDILIKEFFWLIIGSLLSLILSFIFLGLLELTSANLEMNEVEKVFSVQLYIIGCFVSLISIYIVRVVVNATKKYIIK' A
#
# COMPACT_ATOMS: atom_id res chain seq x y z
N MET A 1 13.22 -19.52 14.79
CA MET A 1 12.67 -19.60 13.40
C MET A 1 11.16 -19.38 13.36
N LYS A 2 10.38 -20.06 14.21
CA LYS A 2 8.92 -19.87 14.31
C LYS A 2 8.51 -18.43 14.66
N ASP A 3 9.24 -17.79 15.59
CA ASP A 3 8.91 -16.43 16.05
C ASP A 3 9.18 -15.35 14.98
N ILE A 4 10.19 -15.58 14.13
CA ILE A 4 10.51 -14.70 13.00
C ILE A 4 9.40 -14.78 11.95
N LEU A 5 8.91 -15.98 11.64
CA LEU A 5 7.80 -16.18 10.71
C LEU A 5 6.51 -15.52 11.21
N ILE A 6 6.17 -15.69 12.49
CA ILE A 6 4.98 -15.07 13.09
C ILE A 6 5.08 -13.53 13.02
N LYS A 7 6.26 -12.98 13.33
CA LYS A 7 6.50 -11.53 13.29
C LYS A 7 6.37 -10.97 11.87
N GLU A 8 6.92 -11.64 10.87
CA GLU A 8 6.81 -11.20 9.48
C GLU A 8 5.39 -11.37 8.92
N PHE A 9 4.69 -12.44 9.30
CA PHE A 9 3.28 -12.62 8.91
C PHE A 9 2.39 -11.54 9.52
N PHE A 10 2.63 -11.17 10.78
CA PHE A 10 1.93 -10.06 11.43
C PHE A 10 2.19 -8.73 10.71
N TRP A 11 3.44 -8.48 10.32
CA TRP A 11 3.79 -7.30 9.53
C TRP A 11 3.15 -7.29 8.14
N LEU A 12 3.01 -8.45 7.51
CA LEU A 12 2.33 -8.58 6.23
C LEU A 12 0.84 -8.25 6.35
N ILE A 13 0.17 -8.71 7.42
CA ILE A 13 -1.24 -8.37 7.68
C ILE A 13 -1.40 -6.87 7.89
N ILE A 14 -0.58 -6.26 8.76
CA ILE A 14 -0.63 -4.81 9.02
C ILE A 14 -0.34 -4.02 7.75
N GLY A 15 0.72 -4.39 7.02
CA GLY A 15 1.09 -3.75 5.76
C GLY A 15 -0.02 -3.87 4.72
N SER A 16 -0.69 -5.02 4.64
CA SER A 16 -1.83 -5.25 3.76
C SER A 16 -3.02 -4.34 4.12
N LEU A 17 -3.41 -4.29 5.39
CA LEU A 17 -4.48 -3.40 5.86
C LEU A 17 -4.18 -1.93 5.56
N LEU A 18 -2.94 -1.50 5.79
CA LEU A 18 -2.51 -0.13 5.51
C LEU A 18 -2.45 0.15 4.00
N SER A 19 -2.09 -0.84 3.19
CA SER A 19 -2.02 -0.71 1.72
C SER A 19 -3.39 -0.44 1.09
N LEU A 20 -4.48 -0.98 1.67
CA LEU A 20 -5.84 -0.70 1.21
C LEU A 20 -6.17 0.79 1.36
N ILE A 21 -5.85 1.37 2.52
CA ILE A 21 -6.06 2.80 2.79
C ILE A 21 -5.17 3.66 1.88
N LEU A 22 -3.89 3.31 1.73
CA LEU A 22 -2.97 4.04 0.86
C LEU A 22 -3.38 3.97 -0.61
N SER A 23 -3.98 2.87 -1.06
CA SER A 23 -4.46 2.74 -2.43
C SER A 23 -5.60 3.71 -2.75
N PHE A 24 -6.48 4.01 -1.79
CA PHE A 24 -7.46 5.08 -1.94
C PHE A 24 -6.79 6.46 -2.06
N ILE A 25 -5.74 6.72 -1.29
CA ILE A 25 -4.96 7.96 -1.41
C ILE A 25 -4.32 8.04 -2.80
N PHE A 26 -3.75 6.93 -3.29
CA PHE A 26 -3.15 6.84 -4.62
C PHE A 26 -4.17 7.13 -5.74
N LEU A 27 -5.36 6.55 -5.67
CA LEU A 27 -6.44 6.86 -6.62
C LEU A 27 -6.90 8.32 -6.52
N GLY A 28 -6.98 8.87 -5.31
CA GLY A 28 -7.31 10.27 -5.08
C GLY A 28 -6.29 11.22 -5.70
N LEU A 29 -5.00 10.90 -5.61
CA LEU A 29 -3.91 11.66 -6.25
C LEU A 29 -3.99 11.63 -7.78
N LEU A 30 -4.59 10.59 -8.35
CA LEU A 30 -4.80 10.45 -9.79
C LEU A 30 -6.15 11.00 -10.25
N GLU A 31 -6.96 11.54 -9.35
CA GLU A 31 -8.34 12.01 -9.62
C GLU A 31 -9.28 10.91 -10.19
N LEU A 32 -8.92 9.63 -10.03
CA LEU A 32 -9.64 8.47 -10.58
C LEU A 32 -10.58 7.81 -9.56
N THR A 33 -11.01 8.56 -8.55
CA THR A 33 -11.89 8.06 -7.51
C THR A 33 -13.27 7.76 -8.10
N SER A 34 -13.74 6.52 -7.91
CA SER A 34 -15.02 6.03 -8.43
C SER A 34 -16.27 6.67 -7.80
N ALA A 35 -16.09 7.71 -6.98
CA ALA A 35 -17.18 8.45 -6.34
C ALA A 35 -17.81 9.49 -7.29
N ASN A 36 -17.22 9.73 -8.46
CA ASN A 36 -17.83 10.58 -9.48
C ASN A 36 -18.98 9.85 -10.17
N LEU A 37 -20.20 10.37 -9.98
CA LEU A 37 -21.45 9.79 -10.48
C LEU A 37 -21.56 9.74 -12.02
N GLU A 38 -20.71 10.48 -12.73
CA GLU A 38 -20.70 10.55 -14.20
C GLU A 38 -19.71 9.58 -14.87
N MET A 39 -19.02 8.71 -14.11
CA MET A 39 -18.05 7.79 -14.69
C MET A 39 -18.69 6.71 -15.58
N ASN A 40 -18.10 6.52 -16.76
CA ASN A 40 -18.50 5.48 -17.69
C ASN A 40 -18.17 4.08 -17.14
N GLU A 41 -18.86 3.03 -17.60
CA GLU A 41 -18.66 1.66 -17.12
C GLU A 41 -17.20 1.18 -17.30
N VAL A 42 -16.53 1.62 -18.36
CA VAL A 42 -15.11 1.33 -18.62
C VAL A 42 -14.21 1.98 -17.55
N GLU A 43 -14.51 3.22 -17.18
CA GLU A 43 -13.71 3.96 -16.19
C GLU A 43 -13.87 3.36 -14.80
N LYS A 44 -15.08 2.90 -14.44
CA LYS A 44 -15.31 2.18 -13.18
C LYS A 44 -14.44 0.91 -13.09
N VAL A 45 -14.42 0.11 -14.15
CA VAL A 45 -13.59 -1.10 -14.22
C VAL A 45 -12.11 -0.74 -14.12
N PHE A 46 -11.68 0.30 -14.84
CA PHE A 46 -10.30 0.77 -14.81
C PHE A 46 -9.89 1.25 -13.42
N SER A 47 -10.72 2.02 -12.71
CA SER A 47 -10.44 2.48 -11.34
C SER A 47 -10.31 1.32 -10.36
N VAL A 48 -11.10 0.26 -10.50
CA VAL A 48 -10.96 -0.95 -9.66
C VAL A 48 -9.65 -1.68 -9.97
N GLN A 49 -9.27 -1.80 -11.26
CA GLN A 49 -7.98 -2.39 -11.62
C GLN A 49 -6.82 -1.56 -11.07
N LEU A 50 -6.91 -0.23 -11.18
CA LEU A 50 -5.90 0.68 -10.67
C LEU A 50 -5.83 0.67 -9.14
N TYR A 51 -6.96 0.46 -8.45
CA TYR A 51 -6.99 0.22 -7.00
C TYR A 51 -6.18 -1.01 -6.62
N ILE A 52 -6.37 -2.13 -7.33
CA ILE A 52 -5.64 -3.37 -7.06
C ILE A 52 -4.13 -3.15 -7.26
N ILE A 53 -3.75 -2.49 -8.36
CA ILE A 53 -2.35 -2.11 -8.62
C ILE A 53 -1.82 -1.19 -7.50
N GLY A 54 -2.61 -0.19 -7.10
CA GLY A 54 -2.29 0.73 -6.02
C GLY A 54 -2.06 0.02 -4.68
N CYS A 55 -2.82 -1.03 -4.38
CA CYS A 55 -2.60 -1.86 -3.19
C CYS A 55 -1.24 -2.55 -3.23
N PHE A 56 -0.85 -3.17 -4.36
CA PHE A 56 0.46 -3.81 -4.49
C PHE A 56 1.61 -2.80 -4.38
N VAL A 57 1.49 -1.67 -5.09
CA VAL A 57 2.51 -0.59 -5.04
C VAL A 57 2.64 -0.05 -3.61
N SER A 58 1.52 0.16 -2.92
CA SER A 58 1.50 0.63 -1.53
C SER A 58 2.12 -0.38 -0.57
N LEU A 59 1.80 -1.67 -0.74
CA LEU A 59 2.38 -2.73 0.08
C LEU A 59 3.91 -2.78 -0.07
N ILE A 60 4.41 -2.77 -1.30
CA ILE A 60 5.86 -2.75 -1.58
C ILE A 60 6.50 -1.49 -0.96
N SER A 61 5.87 -0.34 -1.12
CA SER A 61 6.36 0.94 -0.57
C SER A 61 6.47 0.91 0.96
N ILE A 62 5.49 0.35 1.66
CA ILE A 62 5.54 0.18 3.12
C ILE A 62 6.75 -0.64 3.54
N TYR A 63 7.04 -1.75 2.84
CA TYR A 63 8.21 -2.58 3.13
C TYR A 63 9.54 -1.87 2.84
N ILE A 64 9.62 -1.10 1.75
CA ILE A 64 10.80 -0.27 1.44
C ILE A 64 11.04 0.74 2.55
N VAL A 65 10.01 1.50 2.96
CA VAL A 65 10.13 2.48 4.06
C VAL A 65 10.57 1.81 5.35
N ARG A 66 10.06 0.60 5.66
CA ARG A 66 10.49 -0.16 6.84
C ARG A 66 11.98 -0.50 6.81
N VAL A 67 12.49 -0.96 5.66
CA VAL A 67 13.93 -1.25 5.48
C VAL A 67 14.75 0.02 5.64
N VAL A 68 14.32 1.12 5.03
CA VAL A 68 14.99 2.43 5.12
C VAL A 68 15.02 2.93 6.56
N VAL A 69 13.89 2.92 7.29
CA VAL A 69 13.83 3.35 8.70
C VAL A 69 14.76 2.52 9.58
N ASN A 70 14.82 1.20 9.37
CA ASN A 70 15.74 0.33 10.11
C ASN A 70 17.21 0.63 9.78
N ALA A 71 17.52 0.91 8.52
CA ALA A 71 18.86 1.32 8.11
C ALA A 71 19.24 2.67 8.73
N THR A 72 18.38 3.69 8.62
CA THR A 72 18.57 5.02 9.22
C THR A 72 18.80 4.91 10.72
N LYS A 73 17.97 4.15 11.44
CA LYS A 73 18.17 3.91 12.89
C LYS A 73 19.54 3.31 13.19
N LYS A 74 20.02 2.37 12.37
CA LYS A 74 21.30 1.69 12.59
C LYS A 74 22.52 2.57 12.30
N TYR A 75 22.44 3.43 11.29
CA TYR A 75 23.58 4.20 10.80
C TYR A 75 23.64 5.64 11.30
N ILE A 76 22.49 6.28 11.56
CA ILE A 76 22.40 7.69 11.96
C ILE A 76 22.18 7.83 13.47
N ILE A 77 21.40 6.93 14.09
CA ILE A 77 21.13 6.93 15.54
C ILE A 77 21.98 5.81 16.16
N LYS A 78 23.31 6.01 16.15
CA LYS A 78 24.23 5.17 16.93
C LYS A 78 24.41 5.78 18.31
#